data_AF-A0A077ZYZ1-F1
#
_entry.id   AF-A0A077ZYZ1-F1
#
_cell.length_a   1.000
_cell.length_b   1.000
_cell.length_c   1.000
_cell.angle_alpha   90.00
_cell.angle_beta   90.00
_cell.angle_gamma   90.00
#
_symmetry.space_group_name_H-M   'P 1'
#
loop_
_entity.id
_entity.type
_entity.pdbx_description
1 polymer ?
#
loop_
_entity_poly.entity_id
_entity_poly.type
_entity_poly.pdbx_seq_one_letter_code
_entity_poly.pdbx_strand_id
1 'polypeptide(L)'
;MIVEREQFFSENDLKSTNYFPSYIVVRRPLNAVSEEDGEWQGFIRDLKNTIRTTAVKSKADIIQNQNLKNQELDKVWDEKINILNKKHEESSKQIDGQVKGLDSKVDRLDNKVLKIQDDMEFIKNSLTKILQNSKQQTSKF
;
A
#
# COMPACT_ATOMS: atom_id res chain seq x y z
N MET A 1 17.39 -32.92 1.34
CA MET A 1 18.79 -33.39 1.40
C MET A 1 19.86 -32.31 1.55
N ILE A 2 19.78 -31.13 0.90
CA ILE A 2 20.62 -29.94 1.27
C ILE A 2 19.82 -29.00 2.20
N VAL A 3 18.56 -28.74 1.85
CA VAL A 3 17.64 -27.86 2.60
C VAL A 3 17.46 -28.27 4.06
N GLU A 4 17.47 -29.57 4.37
CA GLU A 4 17.36 -30.09 5.74
C GLU A 4 18.62 -29.83 6.58
N ARG A 5 19.80 -29.75 5.94
CA ARG A 5 21.06 -29.48 6.64
C ARG A 5 21.23 -27.98 6.93
N GLU A 6 20.67 -27.12 6.08
CA GLU A 6 20.70 -25.67 6.26
C GLU A 6 19.84 -25.19 7.44
N GLN A 7 18.82 -25.94 7.83
CA GLN A 7 17.98 -25.63 9.01
C GLN A 7 18.73 -25.70 10.35
N PHE A 8 19.88 -26.39 10.40
CA PHE A 8 20.67 -26.54 11.62
C PHE A 8 21.69 -25.40 11.82
N PHE A 9 21.86 -24.52 10.83
CA PHE A 9 22.78 -23.40 10.93
C PHE A 9 22.05 -22.13 11.37
N SER A 10 22.62 -21.43 12.34
CA SER A 10 22.19 -20.07 12.66
C SER A 10 22.71 -19.08 11.60
N GLU A 11 22.15 -17.87 11.55
CA GLU A 11 22.65 -16.82 10.65
C GLU A 11 24.13 -16.49 10.87
N ASN A 12 24.63 -16.68 12.09
CA ASN A 12 26.04 -16.49 12.42
C ASN A 12 26.91 -17.60 11.84
N ASP A 13 26.42 -18.84 11.82
CA ASP A 13 27.15 -19.98 11.27
C ASP A 13 27.29 -19.89 9.75
N LEU A 14 26.27 -19.36 9.07
CA LEU A 14 26.31 -19.11 7.62
C LEU A 14 27.36 -18.07 7.21
N LYS A 15 27.79 -17.21 8.14
CA LYS A 15 28.87 -16.23 7.93
C LYS A 15 30.24 -16.76 8.39
N SER A 16 30.28 -17.93 9.04
CA SER A 16 31.50 -18.49 9.58
C SER A 16 32.37 -19.05 8.48
N THR A 17 33.60 -18.52 8.37
CA THR A 17 34.61 -19.02 7.44
C THR A 17 35.12 -20.42 7.81
N ASN A 18 34.83 -20.90 9.03
CA ASN A 18 35.16 -22.27 9.46
C ASN A 18 34.24 -23.30 8.79
N TYR A 19 32.95 -22.98 8.63
CA TYR A 19 31.98 -23.86 7.96
C TYR A 19 31.95 -23.61 6.45
N PHE A 20 32.11 -22.35 6.03
CA PHE A 20 32.04 -21.92 4.62
C PHE A 20 33.30 -21.15 4.21
N PRO A 21 34.44 -21.83 4.04
CA PRO A 21 35.69 -21.19 3.64
C PRO A 21 35.60 -20.64 2.20
N SER A 22 36.24 -19.48 1.95
CA SER A 22 36.29 -18.85 0.63
C SER A 22 37.34 -19.45 -0.32
N TYR A 23 37.77 -20.68 -0.07
CA TYR A 23 38.77 -21.38 -0.88
C TYR A 23 38.43 -22.87 -0.98
N ILE A 24 38.93 -23.49 -2.06
CA ILE A 24 38.83 -24.93 -2.29
C ILE A 24 40.25 -25.45 -2.40
N VAL A 25 40.55 -26.55 -1.71
CA VAL A 25 41.85 -27.23 -1.80
C VAL A 25 41.75 -28.35 -2.81
N VAL A 26 42.57 -28.27 -3.85
CA VAL A 26 42.66 -29.29 -4.90
C VAL A 26 44.04 -29.95 -4.81
N ARG A 27 44.08 -31.29 -4.72
CA ARG A 27 45.34 -32.06 -4.59
C ARG A 27 45.65 -32.82 -5.87
N ARG A 28 46.94 -32.86 -6.22
CA ARG A 28 47.48 -33.62 -7.36
C ARG A 28 48.37 -34.76 -6.85
N PRO A 29 48.33 -35.97 -7.45
CA PRO A 29 49.29 -37.04 -7.16
C PRO A 29 50.72 -36.67 -7.62
N LEU A 30 51.73 -37.00 -6.82
CA LEU A 30 53.13 -36.62 -7.04
C LEU A 30 53.86 -37.45 -8.11
N ASN A 31 53.33 -38.61 -8.48
CA ASN A 31 54.01 -39.59 -9.33
C ASN A 31 53.71 -39.43 -10.84
N ALA A 32 53.05 -38.35 -11.19
CA ALA A 32 52.54 -38.00 -12.51
C ALA A 32 53.62 -37.29 -13.34
N VAL A 33 54.54 -38.04 -13.95
CA VAL A 33 55.70 -37.51 -14.67
C VAL A 33 55.30 -37.04 -16.09
N SER A 34 55.42 -35.73 -16.33
CA SER A 34 55.43 -34.98 -17.63
C SER A 34 54.27 -35.09 -18.62
N GLU A 35 53.59 -36.23 -18.82
CA GLU A 35 52.42 -36.31 -19.74
C GLU A 35 51.13 -35.82 -19.05
N GLU A 36 50.98 -36.07 -17.76
CA GLU A 36 49.82 -35.64 -16.95
C GLU A 36 49.82 -34.14 -16.61
N ASP A 37 50.92 -33.41 -16.86
CA ASP A 37 50.98 -31.97 -16.62
C ASP A 37 49.98 -31.20 -17.49
N GLY A 38 49.82 -31.63 -18.75
CA GLY A 38 48.84 -31.05 -19.68
C GLY A 38 47.39 -31.38 -19.30
N GLU A 39 47.14 -32.61 -18.85
CA GLU A 39 45.82 -33.05 -18.39
C GLU A 39 45.41 -32.33 -17.10
N TRP A 40 46.35 -32.17 -16.16
CA TRP A 40 46.10 -31.43 -14.93
C TRP A 40 45.79 -29.96 -15.20
N GLN A 41 46.52 -29.32 -16.12
CA GLN A 41 46.22 -27.96 -16.54
C GLN A 41 44.84 -27.85 -17.21
N GLY A 42 44.49 -28.82 -18.06
CA GLY A 42 43.18 -28.93 -18.69
C GLY A 42 42.06 -29.05 -17.66
N PHE A 43 42.21 -29.96 -16.70
CA PHE A 43 41.28 -30.14 -15.59
C PHE A 43 41.09 -28.86 -14.78
N ILE A 44 42.17 -28.18 -14.38
CA ILE A 44 42.08 -26.92 -13.63
C ILE A 44 41.40 -25.82 -14.45
N ARG A 45 41.65 -25.76 -15.76
CA ARG A 45 40.97 -24.83 -16.66
C ARG A 45 39.46 -25.10 -16.70
N ASP A 46 39.07 -26.36 -16.85
CA ASP A 46 37.67 -26.75 -16.95
C ASP A 46 36.92 -26.57 -15.63
N LEU A 47 37.59 -26.82 -14.49
CA LEU A 47 37.07 -26.52 -13.17
C LEU A 47 36.80 -25.02 -13.00
N LYS A 48 37.77 -24.17 -13.36
CA LYS A 48 37.61 -22.71 -13.32
C LYS A 48 36.46 -22.24 -14.20
N ASN A 49 36.36 -22.79 -15.41
CA ASN A 49 35.30 -22.45 -16.36
C ASN A 49 33.93 -22.90 -15.83
N THR A 50 33.83 -24.10 -15.26
CA THR A 50 32.60 -24.61 -14.65
C THR A 50 32.17 -23.72 -13.48
N ILE A 51 33.07 -23.38 -12.55
CA ILE A 51 32.76 -22.49 -11.43
C ILE A 51 32.26 -21.13 -11.93
N ARG A 52 32.97 -20.54 -12.91
CA ARG A 52 32.63 -19.23 -13.46
C ARG A 52 31.27 -19.25 -14.16
N THR A 53 31.03 -20.22 -15.02
CA THR A 53 29.78 -20.31 -15.80
C THR A 53 28.59 -20.63 -14.90
N THR A 54 28.73 -21.52 -13.92
CA THR A 54 27.69 -21.81 -12.93
C THR A 54 27.37 -20.60 -12.07
N ALA A 55 28.38 -19.85 -11.61
CA ALA A 55 28.16 -18.63 -10.83
C ALA A 55 27.44 -17.54 -11.65
N VAL A 56 27.77 -17.38 -12.93
CA VAL A 56 27.07 -16.44 -13.82
C VAL A 56 25.62 -16.86 -14.06
N LYS A 57 25.37 -18.15 -14.34
CA LYS A 57 24.01 -18.69 -14.51
C LYS A 57 23.17 -18.50 -13.26
N SER A 58 23.70 -18.89 -12.09
CA SER A 58 23.00 -18.71 -10.81
C SER A 58 22.63 -17.25 -10.54
N LYS A 59 23.52 -16.28 -10.83
CA LYS A 59 23.18 -14.85 -10.72
C LYS A 59 22.07 -14.43 -11.67
N ALA A 60 22.12 -14.89 -12.93
CA ALA A 60 21.08 -14.61 -13.90
C ALA A 60 19.72 -15.19 -13.46
N ASP A 61 19.70 -16.43 -12.95
CA ASP A 61 18.50 -17.08 -12.45
C ASP A 61 17.92 -16.35 -11.24
N ILE A 62 18.77 -15.91 -10.30
CA ILE A 62 18.34 -15.10 -9.14
C ILE A 62 17.69 -13.80 -9.60
N ILE A 63 18.31 -13.08 -10.55
CA ILE A 63 17.76 -11.83 -11.09
C ILE A 63 16.43 -12.07 -11.82
N GLN A 64 16.35 -13.12 -12.65
CA GLN A 64 15.13 -13.47 -13.35
C GLN A 64 13.99 -13.80 -12.38
N ASN A 65 14.26 -14.62 -11.36
CA ASN A 65 13.27 -14.97 -10.35
C ASN A 65 12.82 -13.76 -9.53
N GLN A 66 13.75 -12.83 -9.22
CA GLN A 66 13.41 -11.59 -8.54
C GLN A 66 12.50 -10.70 -9.40
N ASN A 67 12.77 -10.58 -10.71
CA ASN A 67 11.93 -9.82 -11.62
C ASN A 67 10.52 -10.40 -11.75
N LEU A 68 10.39 -11.74 -11.82
CA LEU A 68 9.08 -12.40 -11.84
C LEU A 68 8.27 -12.11 -10.58
N LYS A 69 8.90 -12.18 -9.39
CA LYS A 69 8.24 -11.82 -8.13
C LYS A 69 7.81 -10.36 -8.09
N ASN A 70 8.64 -9.45 -8.60
CA ASN A 70 8.28 -8.02 -8.67
C ASN A 70 7.08 -7.80 -9.59
N GLN A 71 7.02 -8.46 -10.76
CA GLN A 71 5.86 -8.37 -11.65
C GLN A 71 4.57 -8.92 -11.03
N GLU A 72 4.64 -10.00 -10.24
CA GLU A 72 3.49 -10.50 -9.49
C GLU A 72 3.05 -9.50 -8.42
N LEU A 73 4.00 -8.88 -7.70
CA LEU A 73 3.71 -7.85 -6.71
C LEU A 73 3.04 -6.63 -7.36
N ASP A 74 3.53 -6.18 -8.52
CA ASP A 74 2.95 -5.03 -9.25
C ASP A 74 1.47 -5.30 -9.59
N LYS A 75 1.15 -6.49 -10.09
CA LYS A 75 -0.25 -6.88 -10.38
C LYS A 75 -1.14 -6.85 -9.13
N VAL A 76 -0.62 -7.36 -8.00
CA VAL A 76 -1.37 -7.36 -6.72
C VAL A 76 -1.59 -5.92 -6.22
N TRP A 77 -0.61 -5.05 -6.40
CA TRP A 77 -0.74 -3.63 -6.06
C TRP A 77 -1.76 -2.92 -6.94
N ASP A 78 -1.73 -3.14 -8.26
CA ASP A 78 -2.71 -2.58 -9.20
C ASP A 78 -4.14 -3.02 -8.86
N GLU A 79 -4.33 -4.30 -8.52
CA GLU A 79 -5.64 -4.80 -8.11
C GLU A 79 -6.12 -4.13 -6.80
N LYS A 80 -5.25 -4.00 -5.80
CA LYS A 80 -5.59 -3.33 -4.54
C LYS A 80 -5.92 -1.84 -4.74
N ILE A 81 -5.17 -1.14 -5.60
CA ILE A 81 -5.42 0.26 -5.94
C ILE A 81 -6.79 0.40 -6.61
N ASN A 82 -7.12 -0.49 -7.55
CA ASN A 82 -8.43 -0.48 -8.22
C ASN A 82 -9.59 -0.72 -7.24
N ILE A 83 -9.45 -1.66 -6.31
CA ILE A 83 -10.46 -1.92 -5.27
C ILE A 83 -10.63 -0.69 -4.37
N LEU A 84 -9.53 -0.06 -3.95
CA LEU A 84 -9.55 1.16 -3.13
C LEU A 84 -10.23 2.31 -3.85
N ASN A 85 -9.90 2.53 -5.13
CA ASN A 85 -10.50 3.58 -5.94
C ASN A 85 -12.01 3.38 -6.10
N LYS A 86 -12.45 2.15 -6.37
CA LYS A 86 -13.88 1.84 -6.47
C LYS A 86 -14.62 2.11 -5.15
N LYS A 87 -14.05 1.69 -4.01
CA LYS A 87 -14.62 1.96 -2.69
C LYS A 87 -14.67 3.46 -2.39
N HIS A 88 -13.66 4.21 -2.79
CA HIS A 88 -13.62 5.66 -2.64
C HIS A 88 -14.71 6.34 -3.47
N GLU A 89 -14.92 5.89 -4.71
CA GLU A 89 -15.99 6.41 -5.58
C GLU A 89 -17.39 6.14 -5.01
N GLU A 90 -17.64 4.92 -4.51
CA GLU A 90 -18.89 4.55 -3.84
C GLU A 90 -19.14 5.41 -2.60
N SER A 91 -18.11 5.58 -1.76
CA SER A 91 -18.21 6.44 -0.57
C SER A 91 -18.46 7.90 -0.94
N SER A 92 -17.83 8.41 -2.00
CA SER A 92 -18.05 9.78 -2.48
C SER A 92 -19.49 9.99 -2.96
N LYS A 93 -20.07 9.01 -3.67
CA LYS A 93 -21.48 9.06 -4.11
C LYS A 93 -22.43 9.04 -2.93
N GLN A 94 -22.14 8.25 -1.90
CA GLN A 94 -22.95 8.22 -0.68
C GLN A 94 -22.91 9.57 0.05
N ILE A 95 -21.74 10.20 0.17
CA ILE A 95 -21.59 11.53 0.78
C ILE A 95 -22.36 12.58 -0.02
N ASP A 96 -22.24 12.59 -1.35
CA ASP A 96 -22.98 13.53 -2.21
C ASP A 96 -24.50 13.39 -2.04
N GLY A 97 -24.99 12.15 -1.93
CA GLY A 97 -26.40 11.88 -1.63
C GLY A 97 -26.83 12.41 -0.26
N GLN A 98 -25.99 12.27 0.77
CA GLN A 98 -26.25 12.80 2.11
C GLN A 98 -26.26 14.34 2.14
N VAL A 99 -25.33 14.98 1.43
CA VAL A 99 -25.23 16.45 1.33
C VAL A 99 -26.48 17.01 0.64
N LYS A 100 -26.90 16.46 -0.50
CA LYS A 100 -28.16 16.84 -1.17
C LYS A 100 -29.37 16.64 -0.27
N GLY A 101 -29.37 15.57 0.52
CA GLY A 101 -30.40 15.31 1.52
C GLY A 101 -30.43 16.39 2.62
N LEU A 102 -29.27 16.87 3.08
CA LEU A 102 -29.18 17.95 4.05
C LEU A 102 -29.61 19.29 3.47
N ASP A 103 -29.18 19.64 2.26
CA ASP A 103 -29.59 20.88 1.58
C ASP A 103 -31.12 20.99 1.51
N SER A 104 -31.79 19.92 1.08
CA SER A 104 -33.26 19.91 1.02
C SER A 104 -33.94 20.10 2.39
N LYS A 105 -33.30 19.65 3.48
CA LYS A 105 -33.81 19.86 4.85
C LYS A 105 -33.56 21.28 5.32
N VAL A 106 -32.41 21.86 4.96
CA VAL A 106 -32.07 23.25 5.25
C VAL A 106 -33.04 24.18 4.52
N ASP A 107 -33.28 23.99 3.23
CA ASP A 107 -34.26 24.78 2.46
C ASP A 107 -35.66 24.72 3.07
N ARG A 108 -36.08 23.53 3.54
CA ARG A 108 -37.36 23.37 4.24
C ARG A 108 -37.41 24.11 5.57
N LEU A 109 -36.31 24.13 6.31
CA LEU A 109 -36.21 24.88 7.57
C LEU A 109 -36.25 26.38 7.30
N ASP A 110 -35.52 26.85 6.30
CA ASP A 110 -35.44 28.26 5.93
C ASP A 110 -36.83 28.82 5.57
N ASN A 111 -37.59 28.07 4.76
CA ASN A 111 -38.98 28.40 4.44
C ASN A 111 -39.90 28.43 5.67
N LYS A 112 -39.69 27.56 6.67
CA LYS A 112 -40.48 27.60 7.92
C LYS A 112 -40.11 28.81 8.77
N VAL A 113 -38.83 29.17 8.82
CA VAL A 113 -38.35 30.33 9.56
C VAL A 113 -38.92 31.62 8.95
N LEU A 114 -38.94 31.75 7.63
CA LEU A 114 -39.57 32.89 6.94
C LEU A 114 -41.05 33.04 7.32
N LYS A 115 -41.83 31.94 7.30
CA LYS A 115 -43.25 31.99 7.71
C LYS A 115 -43.44 32.43 9.15
N ILE A 116 -42.57 31.97 10.06
CA ILE A 116 -42.62 32.38 11.48
C ILE A 116 -42.26 33.87 11.61
N GLN A 117 -41.33 34.39 10.81
CA GLN A 117 -41.01 35.82 10.78
C GLN A 117 -42.23 36.64 10.33
N ASP A 118 -42.92 36.22 9.27
CA ASP A 118 -44.15 36.86 8.78
C ASP A 118 -45.25 36.86 9.86
N ASP A 119 -45.47 35.71 10.51
CA ASP A 119 -46.45 35.58 11.60
C ASP A 119 -46.10 36.49 12.79
N MET A 120 -44.82 36.57 13.18
CA MET A 120 -44.37 37.46 14.25
C MET A 120 -44.59 38.94 13.91
N GLU A 121 -44.33 39.34 12.66
CA GLU A 121 -44.56 40.70 12.22
C GLU A 121 -46.06 41.05 12.24
N PHE A 122 -46.92 40.12 11.79
CA PHE A 122 -48.37 40.26 11.88
C PHE A 122 -48.85 40.41 13.34
N ILE A 123 -48.36 39.56 14.25
CA ILE A 123 -48.71 39.63 15.68
C ILE A 123 -48.25 40.97 16.27
N LYS A 124 -47.02 41.40 15.98
CA LYS A 124 -46.46 42.69 16.44
C LYS A 124 -47.33 43.86 15.97
N ASN A 125 -47.73 43.87 14.70
CA ASN A 125 -48.60 44.91 14.14
C ASN A 125 -50.00 44.90 14.78
N SER A 126 -50.57 43.72 15.02
CA SER A 126 -51.86 43.56 15.68
C SER A 126 -51.84 44.06 17.13
N LEU A 127 -50.80 43.70 17.90
CA LEU A 127 -50.61 44.17 19.27
C LEU A 127 -50.43 45.70 19.33
N THR A 128 -49.68 46.26 18.39
CA THR A 128 -49.48 47.72 18.29
C THR A 128 -50.81 48.45 18.08
N LYS A 129 -51.69 47.94 17.20
CA LYS A 129 -53.04 48.49 16.98
C LYS A 129 -53.91 48.41 18.24
N ILE A 130 -53.90 47.28 18.95
CA ILE A 130 -54.66 47.11 20.20
C ILE A 130 -54.19 48.11 21.27
N LEU A 131 -52.87 48.29 21.40
CA LEU A 131 -52.27 49.25 22.33
C LEU A 131 -52.60 50.71 21.97
N GLN A 132 -52.68 51.05 20.68
CA GLN A 132 -53.10 52.39 20.25
C GLN A 132 -54.58 52.64 20.55
N ASN A 133 -55.44 51.66 20.27
CA ASN A 133 -56.89 51.77 20.49
C ASN A 133 -57.23 51.88 21.99
N SER A 134 -56.56 51.12 22.85
CA SER A 134 -56.76 51.20 24.31
C SER A 134 -56.38 52.57 24.86
N LYS A 135 -55.26 53.17 24.41
CA LYS A 135 -54.87 54.54 24.80
C LYS A 135 -55.91 55.59 24.41
N GLN A 136 -56.55 55.45 23.25
CA GLN A 136 -57.59 56.38 22.80
C GLN A 136 -58.87 56.29 23.62
N GLN A 137 -59.24 55.11 24.12
CA GLN A 137 -60.42 54.94 24.97
C GLN A 137 -60.22 55.52 26.37
N THR A 138 -59.03 55.39 26.97
CA THR A 138 -58.71 56.00 28.27
C THR A 138 -58.59 57.52 28.25
N SER A 139 -58.43 58.15 27.08
CA SER A 139 -58.41 59.62 26.93
C SER A 139 -59.80 60.25 26.77
N LYS A 140 -60.86 59.44 26.63
CA LYS A 140 -62.25 59.89 26.45
C LYS A 140 -63.08 59.82 27.73
N PHE A 141 -62.48 59.45 28.85
CA PHE A 141 -63.02 59.50 30.21
C PHE A 141 -62.17 60.45 31.04
#